data_AF-A0A3M0YZP2-F1
#
_entry.id   AF-A0A3M0YZP2-F1
#
_cell.length_a   1.000
_cell.length_b   1.000
_cell.length_c   1.000
_cell.angle_alpha   90.00
_cell.angle_beta   90.00
_cell.angle_gamma   90.00
#
_symmetry.space_group_name_H-M   'P 1'
#
loop_
_entity.id
_entity.type
_entity.pdbx_description
1 polymer ?
#
loop_
_entity_poly.entity_id
_entity_poly.type
_entity_poly.pdbx_seq_one_letter_code
_entity_poly.pdbx_strand_id
1 'polypeptide(L)'
;MFDIDITNDYISGSSNAPHILYLPTVLPETVVDSKDYIVLRFSSNGLGGLVVNIKGQNGSLNNGSQSIPSVNGDLDILTSGFGLRNLSVSNSSNYPTYLGSPNISSTPSDFTDSGPANKVGSPSISFVRLLDTSGLPVHNGRSAFVAKVKVSLNVEVGNFSEVLTVIPVSTF
;
A
#
# COMPACT_ATOMS: atom_id res chain seq x y z
N MET A 1 -17.61 5.79 5.01
CA MET A 1 -17.51 4.57 4.17
C MET A 1 -16.04 4.29 3.92
N PHE A 2 -15.64 3.03 3.99
CA PHE A 2 -14.31 2.58 3.62
C PHE A 2 -14.44 1.24 2.93
N ASP A 3 -13.66 1.04 1.88
CA ASP A 3 -13.67 -0.14 1.03
C ASP A 3 -12.26 -0.42 0.48
N ILE A 4 -11.95 -1.70 0.29
CA ILE A 4 -10.68 -2.19 -0.26
C ILE A 4 -11.00 -3.07 -1.45
N ASP A 5 -10.27 -2.88 -2.54
CA ASP A 5 -10.38 -3.70 -3.73
C ASP A 5 -9.01 -4.13 -4.25
N ILE A 6 -8.98 -5.28 -4.92
CA ILE A 6 -7.85 -5.72 -5.76
C ILE A 6 -8.30 -5.75 -7.21
N THR A 7 -7.64 -4.98 -8.08
CA THR A 7 -8.09 -4.78 -9.47
C THR A 7 -6.94 -4.37 -10.39
N ASN A 8 -7.01 -4.74 -11.68
CA ASN A 8 -6.08 -4.30 -12.72
C ASN A 8 -6.39 -2.89 -13.28
N ASP A 9 -7.50 -2.28 -12.85
CA ASP A 9 -7.85 -0.89 -13.12
C ASP A 9 -7.99 -0.13 -11.80
N TYR A 10 -6.99 0.70 -11.51
CA TYR A 10 -6.98 1.50 -10.29
C TYR A 10 -7.94 2.69 -10.30
N ILE A 11 -8.63 2.98 -11.42
CA ILE A 11 -9.56 4.13 -11.58
C ILE A 11 -11.02 3.74 -11.39
N SER A 12 -11.47 2.56 -11.85
CA SER A 12 -12.88 2.18 -11.75
C SER A 12 -13.13 0.73 -11.32
N GLY A 13 -12.14 -0.15 -11.51
CA GLY A 13 -12.30 -1.57 -11.20
C GLY A 13 -12.55 -1.84 -9.71
N SER A 14 -13.21 -2.96 -9.44
CA SER A 14 -13.63 -3.44 -8.11
C SER A 14 -13.60 -4.97 -8.09
N SER A 15 -13.49 -5.58 -6.92
CA SER A 15 -13.53 -7.03 -6.73
C SER A 15 -14.33 -7.43 -5.50
N ASN A 16 -14.76 -8.70 -5.48
CA ASN A 16 -15.39 -9.28 -4.29
C ASN A 16 -14.31 -9.91 -3.41
N ALA A 17 -14.56 -9.96 -2.10
CA ALA A 17 -13.77 -10.78 -1.20
C ALA A 17 -13.75 -12.25 -1.66
N PRO A 18 -12.64 -12.99 -1.44
CA PRO A 18 -11.42 -12.57 -0.74
C PRO A 18 -10.51 -11.67 -1.60
N HIS A 19 -9.98 -10.62 -0.98
CA HIS A 19 -9.02 -9.70 -1.61
C HIS A 19 -7.62 -10.32 -1.60
N ILE A 20 -7.22 -10.94 -2.71
CA ILE A 20 -5.93 -11.59 -2.89
C ILE A 20 -5.15 -10.86 -3.99
N LEU A 21 -3.97 -10.36 -3.65
CA LEU A 21 -3.05 -9.75 -4.60
C LEU A 21 -1.96 -10.76 -5.00
N TYR A 22 -1.83 -11.03 -6.29
CA TYR A 22 -0.79 -11.91 -6.81
C TYR A 22 0.42 -11.13 -7.31
N LEU A 23 1.59 -11.47 -6.79
CA LEU A 23 2.88 -11.13 -7.41
C LEU A 23 3.22 -12.22 -8.43
N PRO A 24 3.68 -11.87 -9.64
CA PRO A 24 4.10 -12.87 -10.61
C PRO A 24 5.41 -13.53 -10.17
N THR A 25 5.85 -14.55 -10.90
CA THR A 25 7.16 -15.18 -10.66
C THR A 25 8.27 -14.14 -10.68
N VAL A 26 9.05 -14.11 -9.60
CA VAL A 26 10.15 -13.15 -9.42
C VAL A 26 11.45 -13.88 -9.68
N LEU A 27 12.23 -13.39 -10.65
CA LEU A 27 13.60 -13.85 -10.84
C LEU A 27 14.53 -13.15 -9.82
N PRO A 28 15.64 -13.79 -9.41
CA PRO A 28 16.61 -13.13 -8.56
C PRO A 28 17.09 -11.81 -9.13
N GLU A 29 17.29 -10.83 -8.25
CA GLU A 29 17.84 -9.50 -8.52
C GLU A 29 17.02 -8.60 -9.44
N THR A 30 15.82 -9.03 -9.86
CA THR A 30 14.88 -8.20 -10.62
C THR A 30 13.80 -7.63 -9.72
N VAL A 31 13.49 -6.34 -9.87
CA VAL A 31 12.30 -5.74 -9.27
C VAL A 31 11.08 -6.11 -10.09
N VAL A 32 10.04 -6.59 -9.42
CA VAL A 32 8.79 -7.02 -10.03
C VAL A 32 7.62 -6.34 -9.33
N ASP A 33 6.67 -5.87 -10.14
CA ASP A 33 5.45 -5.21 -9.70
C ASP A 33 4.28 -6.20 -9.70
N SER A 34 3.31 -6.00 -8.79
CA SER A 34 2.01 -6.64 -8.89
C SER A 34 1.28 -6.18 -10.16
N LYS A 35 0.57 -7.11 -10.80
CA LYS A 35 -0.25 -6.78 -11.98
C LYS A 35 -1.52 -6.01 -11.61
N ASP A 36 -2.07 -6.34 -10.45
CA ASP A 36 -3.21 -5.67 -9.87
C ASP A 36 -2.76 -4.65 -8.82
N TYR A 37 -3.70 -3.79 -8.42
CA TYR A 37 -3.51 -2.72 -7.46
C TYR A 37 -4.36 -2.96 -6.22
N ILE A 38 -3.83 -2.54 -5.07
CA ILE A 38 -4.63 -2.36 -3.85
C ILE A 38 -5.30 -1.00 -3.95
N VAL A 39 -6.61 -0.98 -4.17
CA VAL A 39 -7.40 0.24 -4.27
C VAL A 39 -8.15 0.46 -2.96
N LEU A 40 -7.98 1.64 -2.38
CA LEU A 40 -8.71 2.10 -1.22
C LEU A 40 -9.74 3.14 -1.68
N ARG A 41 -11.01 2.96 -1.30
CA ARG A 41 -12.04 3.98 -1.48
C ARG A 41 -12.59 4.39 -0.12
N PHE A 42 -12.74 5.68 0.08
CA PHE A 42 -13.09 6.21 1.38
C PHE A 42 -13.87 7.51 1.33
N SER A 43 -14.71 7.70 2.33
CA SER A 43 -15.42 8.95 2.59
C SER A 43 -15.65 9.06 4.09
N SER A 44 -15.38 10.24 4.65
CA SER A 44 -15.61 10.53 6.06
C SER A 44 -16.18 11.93 6.22
N ASN A 45 -17.11 12.08 7.16
CA ASN A 45 -17.60 13.35 7.66
C ASN A 45 -16.92 13.78 8.98
N GLY A 46 -15.92 13.02 9.45
CA GLY A 46 -15.18 13.35 10.66
C GLY A 46 -14.43 14.66 10.51
N LEU A 47 -14.57 15.55 11.50
CA LEU A 47 -13.94 16.87 11.49
C LEU A 47 -12.42 16.78 11.61
N GLY A 48 -11.89 15.74 12.28
CA GLY A 48 -10.46 15.46 12.29
C GLY A 48 -9.98 14.62 11.10
N GLY A 49 -10.86 14.37 10.13
CA GLY A 49 -10.58 13.63 8.91
C GLY A 49 -10.53 12.11 9.08
N LEU A 50 -9.75 11.48 8.20
CA LEU A 50 -9.54 10.04 8.13
C LEU A 50 -8.03 9.76 8.16
N VAL A 51 -7.64 8.74 8.91
CA VAL A 51 -6.32 8.12 8.87
C VAL A 51 -6.51 6.66 8.48
N VAL A 52 -5.74 6.18 7.50
CA VAL A 52 -5.70 4.76 7.15
C VAL A 52 -4.35 4.21 7.59
N ASN A 53 -4.37 3.16 8.41
CA ASN A 53 -3.19 2.47 8.89
C ASN A 53 -3.10 1.08 8.28
N ILE A 54 -1.89 0.57 8.12
CA ILE A 54 -1.59 -0.76 7.62
C ILE A 54 -0.62 -1.48 8.56
N LYS A 55 -0.79 -2.79 8.70
CA LYS A 55 0.22 -3.69 9.27
C LYS A 55 0.31 -4.98 8.45
N GLY A 56 1.49 -5.56 8.35
CA GLY A 56 1.68 -6.94 7.94
C GLY A 56 1.53 -7.89 9.14
N GLN A 57 1.22 -9.15 8.88
CA GLN A 57 1.23 -10.19 9.91
C GLN A 57 2.67 -10.55 10.28
N ASN A 58 3.57 -10.67 9.30
CA ASN A 58 4.97 -11.05 9.51
C ASN A 58 5.96 -9.90 9.28
N GLY A 59 5.54 -8.81 8.60
CA GLY A 59 6.45 -7.79 8.11
C GLY A 59 7.40 -8.35 7.03
N SER A 60 7.02 -9.44 6.37
CA SER A 60 7.82 -10.20 5.41
C SER A 60 6.91 -11.04 4.52
N LEU A 61 7.22 -11.18 3.23
CA LEU A 61 6.69 -12.31 2.47
C LEU A 61 7.34 -13.58 3.01
N ASN A 62 6.55 -14.55 3.47
CA ASN A 62 7.02 -15.72 4.21
C ASN A 62 6.43 -17.02 3.62
N ASN A 63 7.24 -18.09 3.55
CA ASN A 63 6.82 -19.42 3.07
C ASN A 63 6.91 -20.52 4.15
N GLY A 64 7.20 -20.15 5.40
CA GLY A 64 7.41 -21.03 6.55
C GLY A 64 8.89 -21.36 6.84
N SER A 65 9.80 -21.24 5.85
CA SER A 65 11.22 -21.54 6.00
C SER A 65 12.14 -20.34 5.73
N GLN A 66 11.73 -19.44 4.85
CA GLN A 66 12.45 -18.25 4.42
C GLN A 66 11.52 -17.04 4.43
N SER A 67 12.12 -15.85 4.48
CA SER A 67 11.40 -14.58 4.48
C SER A 67 12.07 -13.56 3.57
N ILE A 68 11.27 -12.84 2.80
CA ILE A 68 11.68 -11.63 2.09
C ILE A 68 11.17 -10.44 2.92
N PRO A 69 12.05 -9.68 3.58
CA PRO A 69 11.65 -8.66 4.54
C PRO A 69 10.92 -7.51 3.85
N SER A 70 9.99 -6.90 4.58
CA SER A 70 9.45 -5.62 4.17
C SER A 70 10.52 -4.53 4.36
N VAL A 71 10.67 -3.65 3.38
CA VAL A 71 11.73 -2.63 3.39
C VAL A 71 11.19 -1.25 3.08
N ASN A 72 11.84 -0.24 3.65
CA ASN A 72 11.66 1.16 3.28
C ASN A 72 12.90 1.60 2.49
N GLY A 73 12.75 1.87 1.20
CA GLY A 73 13.89 2.23 0.35
C GLY A 73 13.73 1.81 -1.11
N ASP A 74 14.78 2.02 -1.90
CA ASP A 74 14.84 1.72 -3.33
C ASP A 74 15.27 0.28 -3.60
N LEU A 75 14.38 -0.53 -4.17
CA LEU A 75 14.66 -1.92 -4.50
C LEU A 75 15.72 -2.10 -5.58
N ASP A 76 16.03 -1.09 -6.39
CA ASP A 76 17.16 -1.19 -7.34
C ASP A 76 18.50 -1.30 -6.61
N ILE A 77 18.62 -0.61 -5.47
CA ILE A 77 19.84 -0.56 -4.64
C ILE A 77 19.88 -1.72 -3.64
N LEU A 78 18.74 -2.08 -3.07
CA LEU A 78 18.64 -3.14 -2.07
C LEU A 78 18.86 -4.52 -2.69
N THR A 79 19.45 -5.45 -1.92
CA THR A 79 19.67 -6.83 -2.36
C THR A 79 18.38 -7.64 -2.43
N SER A 80 17.43 -7.35 -1.53
CA SER A 80 16.10 -7.97 -1.51
C SER A 80 15.15 -7.11 -0.69
N GLY A 81 13.86 -7.26 -0.94
CA GLY A 81 12.79 -6.73 -0.10
C GLY A 81 11.45 -6.73 -0.82
N PHE A 82 10.40 -6.45 -0.07
CA PHE A 82 9.09 -6.14 -0.63
C PHE A 82 8.51 -4.90 0.04
N GLY A 83 7.59 -4.23 -0.64
CA GLY A 83 6.87 -3.11 -0.05
C GLY A 83 5.77 -2.61 -0.95
N LEU A 84 5.11 -1.54 -0.52
CA LEU A 84 4.05 -0.89 -1.26
C LEU A 84 4.52 0.47 -1.75
N ARG A 85 4.07 0.86 -2.94
CA ARG A 85 4.24 2.22 -3.47
C ARG A 85 2.89 2.75 -3.90
N ASN A 86 2.58 3.98 -3.52
CA ASN A 86 1.42 4.69 -4.06
C ASN A 86 1.60 4.89 -5.58
N LEU A 87 0.49 4.83 -6.31
CA LEU A 87 0.43 5.16 -7.73
C LEU A 87 -0.49 6.34 -8.02
N SER A 88 -1.55 6.47 -7.24
CA SER A 88 -2.50 7.55 -7.42
C SER A 88 -3.21 7.88 -6.12
N VAL A 89 -3.54 9.16 -5.99
CA VAL A 89 -4.39 9.67 -4.94
C VAL A 89 -5.35 10.68 -5.56
N SER A 90 -6.63 10.59 -5.20
CA SER A 90 -7.65 11.52 -5.66
C SER A 90 -8.80 11.62 -4.66
N ASN A 91 -9.56 12.70 -4.75
CA ASN A 91 -10.80 12.92 -4.01
C ASN A 91 -11.72 13.82 -4.86
N SER A 92 -13.00 13.93 -4.47
CA SER A 92 -13.88 14.91 -5.11
C SER A 92 -13.37 16.32 -4.86
N SER A 93 -13.27 17.12 -5.92
CA SER A 93 -12.86 18.52 -5.86
C SER A 93 -14.02 19.48 -5.63
N ASN A 94 -15.24 18.97 -5.41
CA ASN A 94 -16.38 19.81 -5.11
C ASN A 94 -16.19 20.33 -3.69
N TYR A 95 -15.93 21.63 -3.54
CA TYR A 95 -15.69 22.31 -2.24
C TYR A 95 -14.30 22.06 -1.63
N PRO A 96 -13.20 22.39 -2.32
CA PRO A 96 -11.83 22.06 -1.89
C PRO A 96 -11.42 22.76 -0.59
N THR A 97 -12.10 23.84 -0.19
CA THR A 97 -11.85 24.54 1.08
C THR A 97 -12.49 23.84 2.29
N TYR A 98 -13.42 22.91 2.05
CA TYR A 98 -14.18 22.22 3.10
C TYR A 98 -13.88 20.72 3.17
N LEU A 99 -13.06 20.22 2.22
CA LEU A 99 -12.66 18.83 2.15
C LEU A 99 -11.16 18.69 2.31
N GLY A 100 -10.75 17.65 3.02
CA GLY A 100 -9.37 17.22 3.15
C GLY A 100 -8.91 16.52 1.88
N SER A 101 -7.65 16.77 1.52
CA SER A 101 -6.95 16.04 0.47
C SER A 101 -6.24 14.83 1.09
N PRO A 102 -6.33 13.63 0.49
CA PRO A 102 -5.59 12.50 1.00
C PRO A 102 -4.08 12.71 0.76
N ASN A 103 -3.29 12.53 1.82
CA ASN A 103 -1.84 12.63 1.83
C ASN A 103 -1.26 11.25 2.13
N ILE A 104 -0.41 10.75 1.24
CA ILE A 104 0.28 9.48 1.43
C ILE A 104 1.37 9.67 2.47
N SER A 105 1.47 8.69 3.37
CA SER A 105 2.45 8.74 4.45
C SER A 105 3.87 8.60 3.91
N SER A 106 4.73 9.53 4.32
CA SER A 106 6.19 9.48 4.11
C SER A 106 6.97 9.06 5.37
N THR A 107 6.29 8.92 6.52
CA THR A 107 6.90 8.59 7.82
C THR A 107 5.96 7.73 8.69
N PRO A 108 6.47 6.76 9.47
CA PRO A 108 7.86 6.28 9.49
C PRO A 108 8.24 5.45 8.25
N SER A 109 7.25 4.95 7.51
CA SER A 109 7.42 4.27 6.22
C SER A 109 7.01 5.20 5.09
N ASP A 110 7.77 5.20 4.01
CA ASP A 110 7.56 6.10 2.89
C ASP A 110 6.88 5.39 1.72
N PHE A 111 5.55 5.50 1.69
CA PHE A 111 4.72 4.88 0.65
C PHE A 111 4.50 5.79 -0.55
N THR A 112 5.16 6.95 -0.64
CA THR A 112 4.90 7.92 -1.70
C THR A 112 5.34 7.41 -3.06
N ASP A 113 4.84 8.07 -4.10
CA ASP A 113 5.29 7.93 -5.48
C ASP A 113 6.44 8.88 -5.83
N SER A 114 6.98 9.62 -4.86
CA SER A 114 8.06 10.58 -5.07
C SER A 114 9.45 9.93 -4.92
N GLY A 115 10.36 10.29 -5.81
CA GLY A 115 11.73 9.75 -5.86
C GLY A 115 11.89 8.58 -6.84
N PRO A 116 12.88 7.68 -6.62
CA PRO A 116 13.18 6.57 -7.53
C PRO A 116 11.96 5.69 -7.81
N ALA A 117 11.84 5.15 -9.03
CA ALA A 117 10.66 4.38 -9.46
C ALA A 117 10.41 3.11 -8.63
N ASN A 118 11.47 2.49 -8.11
CA ASN A 118 11.42 1.26 -7.33
C ASN A 118 11.55 1.48 -5.82
N LYS A 119 11.37 2.73 -5.38
CA LYS A 119 11.18 3.04 -3.96
C LYS A 119 9.84 2.51 -3.45
N VAL A 120 9.88 1.87 -2.29
CA VAL A 120 8.73 1.33 -1.57
C VAL A 120 8.75 1.70 -0.10
N GLY A 121 7.56 1.77 0.49
CA GLY A 121 7.33 1.84 1.93
C GLY A 121 7.06 0.46 2.49
N SER A 122 7.47 0.25 3.75
CA SER A 122 7.36 -1.04 4.44
C SER A 122 6.07 -1.17 5.24
N PRO A 123 5.18 -2.15 4.93
CA PRO A 123 4.24 -2.66 5.91
C PRO A 123 5.00 -3.35 7.06
N SER A 124 4.85 -2.82 8.27
CA SER A 124 5.48 -3.34 9.49
C SER A 124 4.54 -4.30 10.24
N ILE A 125 5.08 -5.07 11.19
CA ILE A 125 4.27 -5.84 12.17
C ILE A 125 3.45 -4.93 13.10
N SER A 126 3.87 -3.66 13.22
CA SER A 126 3.12 -2.60 13.90
C SER A 126 2.33 -1.79 12.89
N PHE A 127 1.21 -1.21 13.32
CA PHE A 127 0.47 -0.28 12.48
C PHE A 127 1.33 0.93 12.13
N VAL A 128 1.50 1.16 10.83
CA VAL A 128 2.07 2.38 10.26
C VAL A 128 1.00 3.09 9.46
N ARG A 129 1.10 4.42 9.40
CA ARG A 129 0.18 5.22 8.60
C ARG A 129 0.45 4.96 7.13
N LEU A 130 -0.61 4.72 6.37
CA LEU A 130 -0.58 4.59 4.92
C LEU A 130 -0.97 5.91 4.25
N LEU A 131 -2.03 6.55 4.75
CA LEU A 131 -2.46 7.90 4.36
C LEU A 131 -3.27 8.59 5.45
N ASP A 132 -3.45 9.91 5.34
CA ASP A 132 -4.43 10.70 6.10
C ASP A 132 -5.10 11.77 5.24
N THR A 133 -6.14 12.46 5.75
CA THR A 133 -6.85 13.53 5.02
C THR A 133 -6.73 14.91 5.67
N SER A 134 -5.57 15.20 6.28
CA SER A 134 -5.21 16.53 6.81
C SER A 134 -6.25 17.23 7.70
N GLY A 135 -7.00 16.49 8.54
CA GLY A 135 -7.87 17.12 9.53
C GLY A 135 -9.13 17.77 8.97
N LEU A 136 -9.65 17.27 7.84
CA LEU A 136 -10.92 17.69 7.25
C LEU A 136 -11.71 16.48 6.73
N PRO A 137 -13.06 16.59 6.64
CA PRO A 137 -13.90 15.60 5.97
C PRO A 137 -13.40 15.25 4.57
N VAL A 138 -13.64 14.04 4.10
CA VAL A 138 -13.25 13.59 2.76
C VAL A 138 -14.44 12.99 2.02
N HIS A 139 -14.61 13.36 0.77
CA HIS A 139 -15.67 12.84 -0.09
C HIS A 139 -15.08 12.19 -1.35
N ASN A 140 -15.52 10.96 -1.66
CA ASN A 140 -15.05 10.15 -2.78
C ASN A 140 -13.52 10.07 -2.87
N GLY A 141 -12.86 9.92 -1.72
CA GLY A 141 -11.42 9.70 -1.64
C GLY A 141 -11.05 8.34 -2.23
N ARG A 142 -9.94 8.31 -2.96
CA ARG A 142 -9.37 7.12 -3.57
C ARG A 142 -7.86 7.16 -3.49
N SER A 143 -7.26 6.01 -3.23
CA SER A 143 -5.82 5.81 -3.37
C SER A 143 -5.55 4.42 -3.92
N ALA A 144 -4.47 4.27 -4.67
CA ALA A 144 -4.06 2.99 -5.24
C ALA A 144 -2.59 2.72 -4.96
N PHE A 145 -2.28 1.49 -4.57
CA PHE A 145 -0.94 1.03 -4.27
C PHE A 145 -0.58 -0.16 -5.15
N VAL A 146 0.67 -0.20 -5.60
CA VAL A 146 1.31 -1.36 -6.22
C VAL A 146 2.20 -2.03 -5.20
N ALA A 147 2.20 -3.36 -5.16
CA ALA A 147 3.20 -4.10 -4.41
C ALA A 147 4.42 -4.33 -5.31
N LYS A 148 5.62 -4.09 -4.78
CA LYS A 148 6.87 -4.37 -5.48
C LYS A 148 7.73 -5.32 -4.66
N VAL A 149 8.49 -6.17 -5.33
CA VAL A 149 9.35 -7.17 -4.70
C VAL A 149 10.65 -7.34 -5.48
N LYS A 150 11.74 -7.59 -4.76
CA LYS A 150 13.02 -8.08 -5.30
C LYS A 150 13.52 -9.21 -4.40
N VAL A 151 13.90 -10.33 -5.01
CA VAL A 151 14.44 -11.49 -4.29
C VAL A 151 15.95 -11.58 -4.52
N SER A 152 16.70 -11.98 -3.48
CA SER A 152 18.14 -12.22 -3.62
C SER A 152 18.43 -13.59 -4.23
N LEU A 153 19.67 -13.83 -4.64
CA LEU A 153 20.15 -15.13 -5.15
C LEU A 153 20.06 -16.27 -4.12
N ASN A 154 19.95 -15.95 -2.83
CA ASN A 154 19.95 -16.94 -1.74
C ASN A 154 18.53 -17.38 -1.32
N VAL A 155 17.49 -16.81 -1.93
CA VAL A 155 16.10 -17.21 -1.66
C VAL A 155 15.76 -18.40 -2.54
N GLU A 156 15.28 -19.48 -1.93
CA GLU A 156 14.88 -20.68 -2.66
C GLU A 156 13.55 -20.45 -3.37
N VAL A 157 13.33 -21.20 -4.46
CA VAL A 157 12.07 -21.14 -5.20
C VAL A 157 10.94 -21.64 -4.29
N GLY A 158 9.90 -20.83 -4.13
CA GLY A 158 8.75 -21.18 -3.32
C GLY A 158 7.64 -20.12 -3.36
N ASN A 159 6.51 -20.47 -2.74
CA ASN A 159 5.37 -19.56 -2.61
C ASN A 159 5.50 -18.78 -1.30
N PHE A 160 5.72 -17.49 -1.40
CA PHE A 160 5.76 -16.59 -0.25
C PHE A 160 4.45 -15.80 -0.14
N SER A 161 4.01 -15.55 1.08
CA SER A 161 2.78 -14.83 1.34
C SER A 161 2.90 -13.91 2.55
N GLU A 162 2.08 -12.87 2.58
CA GLU A 162 1.92 -11.95 3.69
C GLU A 162 0.45 -11.56 3.77
N VAL A 163 -0.07 -11.36 4.98
CA VAL A 163 -1.42 -10.86 5.20
C VAL A 163 -1.30 -9.41 5.66
N LEU A 164 -1.88 -8.51 4.88
CA LEU A 164 -1.95 -7.09 5.23
C LEU A 164 -3.29 -6.76 5.86
N THR A 165 -3.26 -6.20 7.07
CA THR A 165 -4.44 -5.64 7.74
C THR A 165 -4.46 -4.14 7.54
N VAL A 166 -5.55 -3.62 6.97
CA VAL A 166 -5.77 -2.18 6.76
C VAL A 166 -6.91 -1.72 7.65
N ILE A 167 -6.71 -0.65 8.41
CA ILE A 167 -7.71 -0.09 9.32
C ILE A 167 -7.92 1.40 9.03
N PRO A 168 -9.13 1.82 8.63
CA PRO A 168 -9.53 3.22 8.63
C PRO A 168 -9.89 3.67 10.05
N VAL A 169 -9.44 4.86 10.44
CA VAL A 169 -9.82 5.53 11.69
C VAL A 169 -10.26 6.94 11.34
N SER A 170 -11.46 7.32 11.78
CA SER A 170 -11.92 8.70 11.65
C SER A 170 -12.07 9.34 13.02
N THR A 171 -11.73 10.62 13.09
CA THR A 171 -11.81 11.43 14.31
C THR A 171 -12.96 12.43 14.18
N PHE A 172 -13.77 12.51 15.23
CA PHE A 172 -14.93 13.40 15.33
C PHE A 172 -14.59 14.66 16.12
#